data_AF-A0ABD2HLC1-F1
#
_entry.id   AF-A0ABD2HLC1-F1
#
_cell.length_a   1.000
_cell.length_b   1.000
_cell.length_c   1.000
_cell.angle_alpha   90.00
_cell.angle_beta   90.00
_cell.angle_gamma   90.00
#
_symmetry.space_group_name_H-M   'P 1'
#
loop_
_entity.id
_entity.type
_entity.pdbx_description
1 polymer ?
#
loop_
_entity_poly.entity_id
_entity_poly.type
_entity_poly.pdbx_seq_one_letter_code
_entity_poly.pdbx_strand_id
1 'polypeptide(L)'
;MVSLEDKPEIYENFEDVSDRKAASRRSVEDFKVPAAAPGMKMNRLVVVSLGLLCILQAALIIYLISQQNSLTEERDQMKRNNLDLKASGKNLTEERDDLKRTVKDFDLEAQLKMTVSQQNSLTEERDKLKRINLEMVATNKNLAKERDDLKKSVTPLGWKYFSSSLYTISSIRKNWQESRDDCLQKGADLVIVNSREEENFLSQFHETMWIGLTDLETEGTWKWVDGTPMTERYWGPGEPNGRTSENCGDIKQYDLGKRWNDANCNIKVCWTCEKKVSP
;
A
#
# COMPACT_ATOMS: atom_id res chain seq x y z
N MET A 1 5.15 -20.59 42.70
CA MET A 1 5.23 -21.14 44.08
C MET A 1 4.75 -22.59 44.05
N VAL A 2 5.64 -23.51 43.67
CA VAL A 2 5.62 -24.95 43.98
C VAL A 2 7.09 -25.36 44.11
N SER A 3 7.40 -26.30 44.99
CA SER A 3 8.71 -26.91 45.15
C SER A 3 8.52 -28.36 45.59
N LEU A 4 9.62 -29.11 45.68
CA LEU A 4 9.69 -30.54 46.03
C LEU A 4 9.21 -31.46 44.86
N GLU A 5 9.77 -32.67 44.67
CA GLU A 5 10.77 -33.39 45.47
C GLU A 5 11.71 -34.25 44.59
N ASP A 6 12.63 -35.01 45.19
CA ASP A 6 13.87 -35.50 44.55
C ASP A 6 14.07 -37.04 44.67
N LYS A 7 14.84 -37.64 43.74
CA LYS A 7 15.39 -39.04 43.72
C LYS A 7 14.41 -40.25 43.61
N PRO A 8 14.90 -41.50 43.36
CA PRO A 8 16.27 -41.96 43.02
C PRO A 8 16.41 -42.79 41.70
N GLU A 9 17.66 -43.11 41.35
CA GLU A 9 18.07 -44.11 40.32
C GLU A 9 18.05 -45.55 40.88
N ILE A 10 17.84 -46.58 40.03
CA ILE A 10 18.51 -47.91 40.12
C ILE A 10 18.56 -48.59 38.72
N TYR A 11 19.56 -49.47 38.51
CA TYR A 11 19.72 -50.51 37.46
C TYR A 11 20.21 -50.08 36.06
N GLU A 12 21.23 -50.73 35.47
CA GLU A 12 22.33 -51.50 36.08
C GLU A 12 23.55 -51.55 35.12
N ASN A 13 24.71 -51.97 35.61
CA ASN A 13 25.93 -52.08 34.82
C ASN A 13 25.90 -53.30 33.86
N PHE A 14 26.58 -53.19 32.73
CA PHE A 14 27.12 -54.35 32.01
C PHE A 14 28.59 -54.08 31.65
N GLU A 15 29.47 -55.01 31.99
CA GLU A 15 30.91 -54.77 32.06
C GLU A 15 31.59 -54.76 30.68
N ASP A 16 32.60 -53.89 30.53
CA ASP A 16 33.60 -54.00 29.45
C ASP A 16 34.55 -55.17 29.75
N VAL A 17 34.72 -56.06 28.76
CA VAL A 17 35.73 -57.12 28.79
C VAL A 17 36.53 -57.06 27.49
N SER A 18 37.44 -56.10 27.44
CA SER A 18 38.40 -55.88 26.37
C SER A 18 39.64 -56.80 26.48
N ASP A 19 40.34 -56.99 25.35
CA ASP A 19 41.40 -57.98 25.11
C ASP A 19 42.44 -58.23 26.22
N ARG A 20 42.75 -59.50 26.47
CA ARG A 20 44.14 -59.96 26.74
C ARG A 20 44.49 -61.23 25.98
N LYS A 21 45.63 -61.22 25.28
CA LYS A 21 46.19 -62.32 24.48
C LYS A 21 47.61 -62.69 24.91
N ALA A 22 47.95 -63.95 24.67
CA ALA A 22 49.29 -64.51 24.41
C ALA A 22 50.28 -64.77 25.58
N ALA A 23 51.29 -65.58 25.22
CA ALA A 23 52.44 -66.12 25.99
C ALA A 23 52.08 -67.10 27.15
N SER A 24 52.45 -68.40 27.18
CA SER A 24 53.59 -69.20 26.68
C SER A 24 54.78 -69.34 27.64
N ARG A 25 55.00 -70.56 28.16
CA ARG A 25 56.32 -71.21 28.31
C ARG A 25 56.18 -72.72 28.61
N ARG A 26 57.22 -73.48 28.25
CA ARG A 26 57.43 -74.90 28.63
C ARG A 26 58.39 -74.99 29.82
N SER A 27 58.25 -76.07 30.59
CA SER A 27 59.34 -76.78 31.28
C SER A 27 59.02 -78.29 31.27
N VAL A 28 60.02 -79.15 31.39
CA VAL A 28 59.96 -80.61 31.12
C VAL A 28 60.80 -81.36 32.18
N GLU A 29 60.66 -82.70 32.24
CA GLU A 29 61.47 -83.67 33.02
C GLU A 29 61.13 -83.78 34.53
N ASP A 30 61.12 -84.94 35.21
CA ASP A 30 60.72 -86.33 34.82
C ASP A 30 60.14 -87.04 36.11
N PHE A 31 60.36 -88.27 36.62
CA PHE A 31 61.19 -89.43 36.28
C PHE A 31 60.56 -90.79 36.70
N LYS A 32 60.18 -91.58 35.69
CA LYS A 32 60.09 -93.08 35.66
C LYS A 32 58.97 -93.85 36.40
N VAL A 33 58.70 -95.04 35.84
CA VAL A 33 57.72 -96.07 36.24
C VAL A 33 58.46 -97.38 36.58
N PRO A 34 57.90 -98.23 37.46
CA PRO A 34 57.72 -99.66 37.14
C PRO A 34 56.32 -100.20 37.58
N ALA A 35 55.71 -101.21 36.98
CA ALA A 35 56.02 -102.01 35.78
C ALA A 35 54.73 -102.55 35.11
N ALA A 36 54.85 -103.34 34.04
CA ALA A 36 53.79 -103.61 33.05
C ALA A 36 52.80 -104.75 33.37
N ALA A 37 51.63 -104.69 32.72
CA ALA A 37 50.80 -105.82 32.29
C ALA A 37 50.24 -105.53 30.86
N PRO A 38 49.89 -106.54 30.03
CA PRO A 38 50.05 -106.37 28.57
C PRO A 38 48.78 -106.17 27.72
N GLY A 39 48.77 -105.08 26.94
CA GLY A 39 48.59 -105.06 25.46
C GLY A 39 47.26 -105.42 24.78
N MET A 40 46.94 -104.73 23.67
CA MET A 40 46.17 -105.29 22.53
C MET A 40 46.39 -104.50 21.22
N LYS A 41 45.85 -105.03 20.10
CA LYS A 41 46.15 -104.62 18.71
C LYS A 41 45.22 -103.51 18.18
N MET A 42 45.63 -102.80 17.12
CA MET A 42 44.79 -101.86 16.36
C MET A 42 44.97 -102.00 14.85
N ASN A 43 43.87 -101.97 14.09
CA ASN A 43 43.84 -102.22 12.64
C ASN A 43 43.76 -100.92 11.82
N ARG A 44 44.33 -100.93 10.60
CA ARG A 44 44.36 -99.78 9.66
C ARG A 44 42.99 -99.11 9.43
N LEU A 45 41.89 -99.87 9.48
CA LEU A 45 40.53 -99.36 9.29
C LEU A 45 40.18 -98.22 10.26
N VAL A 46 40.65 -98.29 11.51
CA VAL A 46 40.34 -97.28 12.54
C VAL A 46 41.10 -95.97 12.30
N VAL A 47 42.28 -96.04 11.68
CA VAL A 47 43.03 -94.83 11.27
C VAL A 47 42.32 -94.12 10.12
N VAL A 48 41.73 -94.87 9.17
CA VAL A 48 40.96 -94.30 8.06
C VAL A 48 39.65 -93.69 8.57
N SER A 49 38.92 -94.34 9.48
CA SER A 49 37.68 -93.78 10.03
C SER A 49 37.94 -92.55 10.93
N LEU A 50 39.01 -92.55 11.74
CA LEU A 50 39.42 -91.36 12.50
C LEU A 50 39.84 -90.22 11.55
N GLY A 51 40.59 -90.50 10.48
CA GLY A 51 40.97 -89.50 9.48
C GLY A 51 39.75 -88.86 8.80
N LEU A 52 38.78 -89.67 8.37
CA LEU A 52 37.52 -89.19 7.80
C LEU A 52 36.70 -88.38 8.82
N LEU A 53 36.65 -88.81 10.09
CA LEU A 53 35.94 -88.11 11.15
C LEU A 53 36.58 -86.75 11.47
N CYS A 54 37.92 -86.65 11.48
CA CYS A 54 38.64 -85.38 11.59
C CYS A 54 38.37 -84.45 10.38
N ILE A 55 38.28 -84.98 9.16
CA ILE A 55 37.93 -84.20 7.96
C ILE A 55 36.50 -83.67 8.05
N LEU A 56 35.54 -84.49 8.50
CA LEU A 56 34.15 -84.08 8.72
C LEU A 56 34.03 -83.04 9.83
N GLN A 57 34.77 -83.19 10.94
CA GLN A 57 34.83 -82.19 12.00
C GLN A 57 35.45 -80.88 11.52
N ALA A 58 36.54 -80.92 10.74
CA ALA A 58 37.15 -79.73 10.16
C ALA A 58 36.20 -79.01 9.21
N ALA A 59 35.49 -79.75 8.35
CA ALA A 59 34.47 -79.19 7.44
C ALA A 59 33.31 -78.54 8.23
N LEU A 60 32.82 -79.18 9.29
CA LEU A 60 31.80 -78.61 10.18
C LEU A 60 32.30 -77.33 10.88
N ILE A 61 33.53 -77.32 11.38
CA ILE A 61 34.14 -76.15 12.03
C ILE A 61 34.30 -75.00 11.03
N ILE A 62 34.73 -75.27 9.79
CA ILE A 62 34.84 -74.26 8.73
C ILE A 62 33.46 -73.69 8.37
N TYR A 63 32.43 -74.53 8.28
CA TYR A 63 31.04 -74.10 8.03
C TYR A 63 30.47 -73.27 9.19
N LEU A 64 30.74 -73.65 10.44
CA LEU A 64 30.33 -72.87 11.61
C LEU A 64 31.05 -71.53 11.68
N ILE A 65 32.34 -71.47 11.31
CA ILE A 65 33.10 -70.22 11.22
C ILE A 65 32.56 -69.31 10.10
N SER A 66 32.20 -69.85 8.92
CA SER A 66 31.63 -69.02 7.85
C SER A 66 30.25 -68.47 8.22
N GLN A 67 29.41 -69.26 8.90
CA GLN A 67 28.15 -68.78 9.49
C GLN A 67 28.38 -67.70 10.57
N GLN A 68 29.32 -67.92 11.49
CA GLN A 68 29.67 -66.97 12.55
C GLN A 68 30.19 -65.63 11.99
N ASN A 69 30.94 -65.68 10.88
CA ASN A 69 31.41 -64.49 10.16
C ASN A 69 30.24 -63.77 9.48
N SER A 70 29.40 -64.48 8.72
CA SER A 70 28.22 -63.90 8.04
C SER A 70 27.27 -63.21 9.03
N LEU A 71 26.95 -63.87 10.15
CA LEU A 71 26.13 -63.29 11.22
C LEU A 71 26.81 -62.11 11.93
N THR A 72 28.14 -62.00 11.85
CA THR A 72 28.88 -60.85 12.39
C THR A 72 28.89 -59.67 11.42
N GLU A 73 29.02 -59.94 10.12
CA GLU A 73 28.86 -58.93 9.07
C GLU A 73 27.44 -58.33 9.06
N GLU A 74 26.39 -59.17 9.16
CA GLU A 74 25.00 -58.72 9.30
C GLU A 74 24.78 -57.91 10.60
N ARG A 75 25.30 -58.38 11.74
CA ARG A 75 25.22 -57.65 13.02
C ARG A 75 25.86 -56.27 12.91
N ASP A 76 27.03 -56.17 12.31
CA ASP A 76 27.76 -54.91 12.24
C ASP A 76 27.20 -53.98 11.15
N GLN A 77 26.57 -54.52 10.09
CA GLN A 77 25.73 -53.73 9.20
C GLN A 77 24.49 -53.20 9.91
N MET A 78 23.82 -54.01 10.74
CA MET A 78 22.67 -53.56 11.53
C MET A 78 23.05 -52.47 12.53
N LYS A 79 24.23 -52.56 13.17
CA LYS A 79 24.78 -51.48 14.02
C LYS A 79 25.00 -50.18 13.23
N ARG A 80 25.62 -50.25 12.04
CA ARG A 80 25.81 -49.07 11.15
C ARG A 80 24.47 -48.44 10.81
N ASN A 81 23.54 -49.23 10.25
CA ASN A 81 22.19 -48.79 9.91
C ASN A 81 21.46 -48.16 11.12
N ASN A 82 21.63 -48.69 12.34
CA ASN A 82 21.02 -48.13 13.55
C ASN A 82 21.63 -46.77 13.94
N LEU A 83 22.95 -46.61 13.83
CA LEU A 83 23.63 -45.33 14.04
C LEU A 83 23.20 -44.28 13.00
N ASP A 84 23.12 -44.68 11.73
CA ASP A 84 22.69 -43.80 10.63
C ASP A 84 21.22 -43.37 10.79
N LEU A 85 20.33 -44.30 11.15
CA LEU A 85 18.94 -43.98 11.49
C LEU A 85 18.82 -43.07 12.72
N LYS A 86 19.69 -43.25 13.73
CA LYS A 86 19.73 -42.43 14.94
C LYS A 86 20.28 -41.02 14.67
N ALA A 87 21.22 -40.88 13.72
CA ALA A 87 21.70 -39.59 13.24
C ALA A 87 20.63 -38.88 12.40
N SER A 88 20.01 -39.58 11.46
CA SER A 88 18.89 -39.06 10.65
C SER A 88 17.70 -38.61 11.52
N GLY A 89 17.32 -39.41 12.53
CA GLY A 89 16.28 -39.04 13.50
C GLY A 89 16.60 -37.80 14.35
N LYS A 90 17.88 -37.53 14.63
CA LYS A 90 18.31 -36.25 15.24
C LYS A 90 18.19 -35.09 14.25
N ASN A 91 18.73 -35.24 13.05
CA ASN A 91 18.67 -34.20 12.02
C ASN A 91 17.21 -33.79 11.72
N LEU A 92 16.30 -34.75 11.53
CA LEU A 92 14.86 -34.51 11.36
C LEU A 92 14.19 -33.86 12.58
N THR A 93 14.73 -34.08 13.78
CA THR A 93 14.26 -33.41 15.02
C THR A 93 14.72 -31.96 15.07
N GLU A 94 15.95 -31.68 14.64
CA GLU A 94 16.54 -30.34 14.57
C GLU A 94 15.88 -29.50 13.46
N GLU A 95 15.71 -30.06 12.25
CA GLU A 95 14.95 -29.46 11.13
C GLU A 95 13.50 -29.13 11.53
N ARG A 96 12.80 -30.06 12.21
CA ARG A 96 11.44 -29.83 12.71
C ARG A 96 11.39 -28.66 13.69
N ASP A 97 12.33 -28.57 14.61
CA ASP A 97 12.31 -27.56 15.66
C ASP A 97 12.79 -26.19 15.17
N ASP A 98 13.63 -26.13 14.13
CA ASP A 98 13.98 -24.89 13.43
C ASP A 98 12.86 -24.39 12.50
N LEU A 99 12.19 -25.29 11.78
CA LEU A 99 10.97 -24.94 11.03
C LEU A 99 9.87 -24.44 11.97
N LYS A 100 9.70 -25.07 13.13
CA LYS A 100 8.75 -24.63 14.17
C LYS A 100 9.11 -23.29 14.80
N ARG A 101 10.40 -22.93 14.86
CA ARG A 101 10.89 -21.60 15.25
C ARG A 101 10.56 -20.58 14.17
N THR A 102 10.92 -20.86 12.91
CA THR A 102 10.66 -20.01 11.74
C THR A 102 9.17 -19.71 11.56
N VAL A 103 8.30 -20.71 11.72
CA VAL A 103 6.83 -20.54 11.66
C VAL A 103 6.28 -19.72 12.83
N LYS A 104 6.97 -19.67 13.98
CA LYS A 104 6.60 -18.85 15.14
C LYS A 104 7.07 -17.40 15.03
N ASP A 105 8.25 -17.18 14.45
CA ASP A 105 8.81 -15.84 14.22
C ASP A 105 8.07 -15.11 13.07
N PHE A 106 7.35 -15.84 12.22
CA PHE A 106 6.38 -15.28 11.28
C PHE A 106 5.11 -14.82 12.02
N ASP A 107 5.21 -13.71 12.76
CA ASP A 107 4.14 -13.14 13.59
C ASP A 107 2.99 -12.53 12.76
N LEU A 108 2.22 -13.43 12.15
CA LEU A 108 0.99 -13.15 11.43
C LEU A 108 -0.07 -12.52 12.35
N GLU A 109 0.00 -12.75 13.67
CA GLU A 109 -0.96 -12.19 14.63
C GLU A 109 -0.73 -10.68 14.84
N ALA A 110 0.52 -10.23 14.96
CA ALA A 110 0.86 -8.80 14.98
C ALA A 110 0.57 -8.13 13.64
N GLN A 111 0.91 -8.77 12.51
CA GLN A 111 0.58 -8.24 11.17
C GLN A 111 -0.93 -8.10 10.98
N LEU A 112 -1.72 -9.08 11.42
CA LEU A 112 -3.19 -9.05 11.37
C LEU A 112 -3.75 -7.95 12.29
N LYS A 113 -3.26 -7.82 13.54
CA LYS A 113 -3.67 -6.75 14.47
C LYS A 113 -3.39 -5.36 13.90
N MET A 114 -2.21 -5.15 13.31
CA MET A 114 -1.84 -3.90 12.65
C MET A 114 -2.76 -3.60 11.47
N THR A 115 -3.00 -4.60 10.60
CA THR A 115 -3.88 -4.47 9.44
C THR A 115 -5.32 -4.15 9.84
N VAL A 116 -5.85 -4.82 10.87
CA VAL A 116 -7.20 -4.56 11.42
C VAL A 116 -7.28 -3.17 12.05
N SER A 117 -6.25 -2.73 12.77
CA SER A 117 -6.20 -1.37 13.33
C SER A 117 -6.22 -0.29 12.23
N GLN A 118 -5.45 -0.48 11.16
CA GLN A 118 -5.44 0.41 10.00
C GLN A 118 -6.79 0.39 9.26
N GLN A 119 -7.39 -0.78 9.07
CA GLN A 119 -8.71 -0.93 8.44
C GLN A 119 -9.84 -0.28 9.26
N ASN A 120 -9.75 -0.29 10.59
CA ASN A 120 -10.67 0.42 11.47
C ASN A 120 -10.50 1.95 11.33
N SER A 121 -9.26 2.46 11.35
CA SER A 121 -8.99 3.89 11.13
C SER A 121 -9.53 4.38 9.78
N LEU A 122 -9.27 3.63 8.69
CA LEU A 122 -9.79 3.94 7.36
C LEU A 122 -11.33 3.84 7.28
N THR A 123 -11.94 2.96 8.08
CA THR A 123 -13.40 2.84 8.21
C THR A 123 -14.00 4.08 8.88
N GLU A 124 -13.38 4.59 9.93
CA GLU A 124 -13.80 5.82 10.62
C GLU A 124 -13.65 7.06 9.73
N GLU A 125 -12.53 7.20 9.03
CA GLU A 125 -12.33 8.30 8.06
C GLU A 125 -13.34 8.25 6.92
N ARG A 126 -13.53 7.08 6.31
CA ARG A 126 -14.55 6.84 5.27
C ARG A 126 -15.94 7.25 5.74
N ASP A 127 -16.33 6.90 6.95
CA ASP A 127 -17.68 7.17 7.46
C ASP A 127 -17.83 8.61 7.98
N LYS A 128 -16.75 9.28 8.37
CA LYS A 128 -16.69 10.75 8.54
C LYS A 128 -16.87 11.48 7.21
N LEU A 129 -16.17 11.06 6.15
CA LEU A 129 -16.29 11.62 4.80
C LEU A 129 -17.72 11.43 4.23
N LYS A 130 -18.37 10.28 4.47
CA LYS A 130 -19.78 10.08 4.11
C LYS A 130 -20.71 11.12 4.75
N ARG A 131 -20.53 11.43 6.05
CA ARG A 131 -21.35 12.43 6.75
C ARG A 131 -21.17 13.82 6.16
N ILE A 132 -19.92 14.26 6.00
CA ILE A 132 -19.57 15.54 5.37
C ILE A 132 -20.16 15.64 3.95
N ASN A 133 -20.10 14.57 3.16
CA ASN A 133 -20.68 14.55 1.81
C ASN A 133 -22.22 14.64 1.83
N LEU A 134 -22.91 13.98 2.77
CA LEU A 134 -24.36 14.09 2.94
C LEU A 134 -24.78 15.51 3.37
N GLU A 135 -24.05 16.11 4.29
CA GLU A 135 -24.23 17.50 4.72
C GLU A 135 -24.02 18.49 3.56
N MET A 136 -22.92 18.34 2.82
CA MET A 136 -22.63 19.14 1.61
C MET A 136 -23.71 19.00 0.53
N VAL A 137 -24.22 17.79 0.28
CA VAL A 137 -25.33 17.56 -0.67
C VAL A 137 -26.63 18.22 -0.20
N ALA A 138 -26.92 18.21 1.10
CA ALA A 138 -28.07 18.91 1.65
C ALA A 138 -27.94 20.44 1.51
N THR A 139 -26.78 21.01 1.84
CA THR A 139 -26.49 22.44 1.66
C THR A 139 -26.58 22.86 0.20
N ASN A 140 -25.98 22.11 -0.72
CA ASN A 140 -26.06 22.39 -2.16
C ASN A 140 -27.50 22.35 -2.69
N LYS A 141 -28.36 21.49 -2.15
CA LYS A 141 -29.79 21.45 -2.48
C LYS A 141 -30.55 22.68 -1.96
N ASN A 142 -30.21 23.19 -0.78
CA ASN A 142 -30.80 24.40 -0.23
C ASN A 142 -30.35 25.65 -1.03
N LEU A 143 -29.05 25.80 -1.27
CA LEU A 143 -28.50 26.90 -2.09
C LEU A 143 -29.08 26.91 -3.51
N ALA A 144 -29.28 25.74 -4.13
CA ALA A 144 -29.92 25.64 -5.43
C ALA A 144 -31.38 26.13 -5.42
N LYS A 145 -32.12 25.87 -4.32
CA LYS A 145 -33.49 26.38 -4.13
C LYS A 145 -33.49 27.89 -3.89
N GLU A 146 -32.66 28.39 -2.98
CA GLU A 146 -32.54 29.81 -2.64
C GLU A 146 -32.17 30.66 -3.86
N ARG A 147 -31.24 30.17 -4.68
CA ARG A 147 -30.90 30.74 -6.00
C ARG A 147 -32.12 30.86 -6.93
N ASP A 148 -32.98 29.85 -6.95
CA ASP A 148 -34.12 29.80 -7.88
C ASP A 148 -35.35 30.57 -7.36
N ASP A 149 -35.54 30.62 -6.04
CA ASP A 149 -36.47 31.55 -5.37
C ASP A 149 -36.00 33.02 -5.56
N LEU A 150 -34.69 33.29 -5.45
CA LEU A 150 -34.11 34.61 -5.74
C LEU A 150 -34.34 35.01 -7.19
N LYS A 151 -33.97 34.17 -8.18
CA LYS A 151 -34.27 34.38 -9.61
C LYS A 151 -35.74 34.77 -9.84
N LYS A 152 -36.66 34.02 -9.23
CA LYS A 152 -38.11 34.25 -9.35
C LYS A 152 -38.55 35.59 -8.76
N SER A 153 -37.93 36.04 -7.67
CA SER A 153 -38.22 37.34 -7.04
C SER A 153 -37.66 38.55 -7.82
N VAL A 154 -36.48 38.42 -8.44
CA VAL A 154 -35.77 39.55 -9.08
C VAL A 154 -36.12 39.73 -10.57
N THR A 155 -36.52 38.66 -11.27
CA THR A 155 -36.85 38.73 -12.70
C THR A 155 -37.99 39.72 -13.02
N PRO A 156 -39.09 39.79 -12.24
CA PRO A 156 -40.15 40.80 -12.45
C PRO A 156 -39.68 42.26 -12.27
N LEU A 157 -38.56 42.48 -11.58
CA LEU A 157 -37.96 43.79 -11.33
C LEU A 157 -36.95 44.21 -12.41
N GLY A 158 -36.84 43.45 -13.52
CA GLY A 158 -35.89 43.73 -14.61
C GLY A 158 -34.44 43.34 -14.31
N TRP A 159 -34.20 42.56 -13.26
CA TRP A 159 -32.88 42.02 -12.91
C TRP A 159 -32.71 40.59 -13.42
N LYS A 160 -31.50 40.26 -13.87
CA LYS A 160 -31.08 38.94 -14.33
C LYS A 160 -30.07 38.37 -13.34
N TYR A 161 -30.28 37.15 -12.84
CA TYR A 161 -29.28 36.46 -12.02
C TYR A 161 -28.32 35.67 -12.90
N PHE A 162 -27.01 35.85 -12.71
CA PHE A 162 -25.96 35.08 -13.35
C PHE A 162 -24.73 35.01 -12.42
N SER A 163 -24.02 33.88 -12.38
CA SER A 163 -22.77 33.67 -11.60
C SER A 163 -22.70 34.36 -10.21
N SER A 164 -23.72 34.17 -9.36
CA SER A 164 -23.83 34.79 -8.02
C SER A 164 -23.90 36.33 -7.99
N SER A 165 -24.34 36.94 -9.08
CA SER A 165 -24.61 38.38 -9.21
C SER A 165 -25.98 38.65 -9.82
N LEU A 166 -26.50 39.84 -9.55
CA LEU A 166 -27.70 40.41 -10.18
C LEU A 166 -27.27 41.52 -11.14
N TYR A 167 -27.75 41.44 -12.39
CA TYR A 167 -27.45 42.40 -13.44
C TYR A 167 -28.72 43.10 -13.91
N THR A 168 -28.64 44.38 -14.26
CA THR A 168 -29.72 45.07 -14.97
C THR A 168 -29.14 45.93 -16.09
N ILE A 169 -29.78 45.87 -17.26
CA ILE A 169 -29.35 46.51 -18.50
C ILE A 169 -30.32 47.65 -18.80
N SER A 170 -29.80 48.83 -19.13
CA SER A 170 -30.63 50.00 -19.38
C SER A 170 -31.43 49.91 -20.68
N SER A 171 -32.64 50.49 -20.67
CA SER A 171 -33.47 50.73 -21.86
C SER A 171 -33.36 52.17 -22.39
N ILE A 172 -32.59 53.01 -21.72
CA ILE A 172 -32.26 54.38 -22.13
C ILE A 172 -30.74 54.55 -22.19
N ARG A 173 -30.27 55.68 -22.72
CA ARG A 173 -28.85 55.94 -22.96
C ARG A 173 -28.33 57.14 -22.18
N LYS A 174 -27.13 57.00 -21.59
CA LYS A 174 -26.49 57.94 -20.67
C LYS A 174 -24.98 57.99 -20.91
N ASN A 175 -24.31 59.04 -20.44
CA ASN A 175 -22.84 59.07 -20.39
C ASN A 175 -22.31 58.14 -19.28
N TRP A 176 -21.00 57.86 -19.25
CA TRP A 176 -20.44 56.84 -18.35
C TRP A 176 -20.68 57.17 -16.87
N GLN A 177 -20.52 58.43 -16.45
CA GLN A 177 -20.77 58.85 -15.07
C GLN A 177 -22.26 58.85 -14.72
N GLU A 178 -23.12 59.39 -15.58
CA GLU A 178 -24.59 59.35 -15.43
C GLU A 178 -25.11 57.90 -15.31
N SER A 179 -24.44 56.95 -15.98
CA SER A 179 -24.70 55.51 -15.92
C SER A 179 -24.19 54.88 -14.63
N ARG A 180 -23.02 55.30 -14.13
CA ARG A 180 -22.49 54.84 -12.85
C ARG A 180 -23.36 55.29 -11.68
N ASP A 181 -23.75 56.57 -11.65
CA ASP A 181 -24.62 57.15 -10.62
C ASP A 181 -25.97 56.42 -10.54
N ASP A 182 -26.48 55.95 -11.69
CA ASP A 182 -27.71 55.16 -11.81
C ASP A 182 -27.59 53.77 -11.19
N CYS A 183 -26.44 53.12 -11.33
CA CYS A 183 -26.15 51.85 -10.67
C CYS A 183 -25.98 52.05 -9.15
N LEU A 184 -25.24 53.09 -8.74
CA LEU A 184 -25.04 53.41 -7.32
C LEU A 184 -26.37 53.70 -6.60
N GLN A 185 -27.31 54.40 -7.26
CA GLN A 185 -28.68 54.61 -6.75
C GLN A 185 -29.49 53.31 -6.56
N LYS A 186 -29.13 52.23 -7.26
CA LYS A 186 -29.73 50.88 -7.11
C LYS A 186 -29.02 50.02 -6.07
N GLY A 187 -27.97 50.55 -5.42
CA GLY A 187 -27.07 49.77 -4.56
C GLY A 187 -26.34 48.69 -5.37
N ALA A 188 -25.78 49.10 -6.50
CA ALA A 188 -25.00 48.34 -7.47
C ALA A 188 -23.85 49.25 -7.98
N ASP A 189 -22.99 48.77 -8.86
CA ASP A 189 -22.09 49.65 -9.64
C ASP A 189 -22.14 49.21 -11.12
N LEU A 190 -21.38 49.86 -12.02
CA LEU A 190 -21.19 49.35 -13.38
C LEU A 190 -20.47 47.99 -13.35
N VAL A 191 -20.84 47.08 -14.25
CA VAL A 191 -20.36 45.68 -14.23
C VAL A 191 -18.83 45.55 -14.32
N ILE A 192 -18.27 44.69 -13.45
CA ILE A 192 -16.84 44.40 -13.36
C ILE A 192 -16.59 43.04 -14.01
N VAL A 193 -16.26 43.04 -15.31
CA VAL A 193 -16.17 41.83 -16.14
C VAL A 193 -14.90 41.04 -15.81
N ASN A 194 -15.01 40.08 -14.90
CA ASN A 194 -13.86 39.38 -14.31
C ASN A 194 -13.69 37.92 -14.76
N SER A 195 -14.56 37.45 -15.66
CA SER A 195 -14.55 36.08 -16.18
C SER A 195 -14.99 36.00 -17.64
N ARG A 196 -14.59 34.94 -18.34
CA ARG A 196 -14.98 34.72 -19.74
C ARG A 196 -16.46 34.36 -19.85
N GLU A 197 -16.99 33.73 -18.81
CA GLU A 197 -18.40 33.36 -18.64
C GLU A 197 -19.28 34.61 -18.55
N GLU A 198 -18.82 35.66 -17.88
CA GLU A 198 -19.50 36.96 -17.76
C GLU A 198 -19.45 37.76 -19.07
N GLU A 199 -18.31 37.79 -19.77
CA GLU A 199 -18.21 38.35 -21.13
C GLU A 199 -19.20 37.66 -22.10
N ASN A 200 -19.28 36.33 -22.06
CA ASN A 200 -20.24 35.54 -22.84
C ASN A 200 -21.70 35.72 -22.38
N PHE A 201 -21.95 36.18 -21.15
CA PHE A 201 -23.27 36.56 -20.66
C PHE A 201 -23.67 37.94 -21.19
N LEU A 202 -22.78 38.93 -21.10
CA LEU A 202 -23.01 40.30 -21.59
C LEU A 202 -23.15 40.35 -23.12
N SER A 203 -22.44 39.49 -23.87
CA SER A 203 -22.55 39.42 -25.33
C SER A 203 -23.94 39.00 -25.86
N GLN A 204 -24.84 38.53 -24.99
CA GLN A 204 -26.23 38.20 -25.34
C GLN A 204 -27.14 39.44 -25.43
N PHE A 205 -26.68 40.60 -24.97
CA PHE A 205 -27.41 41.86 -25.08
C PHE A 205 -26.95 42.60 -26.33
N HIS A 206 -27.85 42.72 -27.31
CA HIS A 206 -27.55 43.28 -28.64
C HIS A 206 -27.51 44.81 -28.68
N GLU A 207 -26.93 45.46 -27.66
CA GLU A 207 -26.74 46.90 -27.56
C GLU A 207 -25.26 47.22 -27.32
N THR A 208 -24.82 48.44 -27.64
CA THR A 208 -23.55 48.95 -27.10
C THR A 208 -23.77 49.43 -25.67
N MET A 209 -22.94 48.98 -24.73
CA MET A 209 -23.15 49.19 -23.30
C MET A 209 -21.87 49.58 -22.54
N TRP A 210 -21.94 50.62 -21.71
CA TRP A 210 -20.92 50.91 -20.72
C TRP A 210 -20.74 49.75 -19.73
N ILE A 211 -19.47 49.46 -19.43
CA ILE A 211 -19.02 48.60 -18.34
C ILE A 211 -18.20 49.42 -17.34
N GLY A 212 -17.88 48.85 -16.19
CA GLY A 212 -17.21 49.55 -15.08
C GLY A 212 -15.72 49.81 -15.29
N LEU A 213 -15.24 49.92 -16.53
CA LEU A 213 -13.83 49.98 -16.90
C LEU A 213 -13.44 51.41 -17.29
N THR A 214 -12.36 51.95 -16.72
CA THR A 214 -11.86 53.31 -17.04
C THR A 214 -10.37 53.48 -16.74
N ASP A 215 -9.69 54.35 -17.47
CA ASP A 215 -8.33 54.82 -17.18
C ASP A 215 -8.25 56.35 -16.97
N LEU A 216 -9.39 57.02 -16.71
CA LEU A 216 -9.51 58.47 -16.46
C LEU A 216 -8.53 59.05 -15.43
N GLU A 217 -8.04 58.23 -14.49
CA GLU A 217 -7.05 58.64 -13.49
C GLU A 217 -5.62 58.69 -14.05
N THR A 218 -5.28 57.85 -15.03
CA THR A 218 -3.93 57.69 -15.61
C THR A 218 -4.02 56.91 -16.93
N GLU A 219 -3.84 57.63 -18.05
CA GLU A 219 -3.71 57.10 -19.43
C GLU A 219 -3.08 55.69 -19.50
N GLY A 220 -3.79 54.74 -20.11
CA GLY A 220 -3.35 53.36 -20.31
C GLY A 220 -3.38 52.47 -19.06
N THR A 221 -3.71 53.01 -17.88
CA THR A 221 -3.76 52.29 -16.60
C THR A 221 -5.20 51.97 -16.21
N TRP A 222 -5.81 51.10 -17.00
CA TRP A 222 -7.21 50.68 -16.85
C TRP A 222 -7.51 50.00 -15.51
N LYS A 223 -8.54 50.51 -14.83
CA LYS A 223 -9.09 50.03 -13.57
C LYS A 223 -10.59 49.80 -13.68
N TRP A 224 -11.10 48.99 -12.76
CA TRP A 224 -12.54 48.84 -12.53
C TRP A 224 -13.06 49.90 -11.57
N VAL A 225 -14.39 50.08 -11.53
CA VAL A 225 -15.10 51.03 -10.66
C VAL A 225 -14.86 50.83 -9.16
N ASP A 226 -14.46 49.63 -8.73
CA ASP A 226 -14.05 49.32 -7.34
C ASP A 226 -12.58 49.70 -7.04
N GLY A 227 -11.85 50.21 -8.04
CA GLY A 227 -10.44 50.57 -7.96
C GLY A 227 -9.45 49.43 -8.26
N THR A 228 -9.93 48.20 -8.52
CA THR A 228 -9.05 47.08 -8.86
C THR A 228 -8.44 47.23 -10.27
N PRO A 229 -7.18 46.81 -10.49
CA PRO A 229 -6.56 46.89 -11.81
C PRO A 229 -7.17 45.85 -12.77
N MET A 230 -7.30 46.21 -14.05
CA MET A 230 -7.79 45.32 -15.09
C MET A 230 -6.84 44.14 -15.35
N THR A 231 -7.22 42.93 -14.89
CA THR A 231 -6.49 41.68 -15.14
C THR A 231 -6.85 41.05 -16.49
N GLU A 232 -8.15 40.88 -16.75
CA GLU A 232 -8.69 40.30 -17.98
C GLU A 232 -8.66 41.29 -19.16
N ARG A 233 -8.62 40.78 -20.40
CA ARG A 233 -8.45 41.61 -21.61
C ARG A 233 -9.30 41.12 -22.78
N TYR A 234 -10.59 41.47 -22.77
CA TYR A 234 -11.51 41.19 -23.90
C TYR A 234 -11.68 42.39 -24.84
N TRP A 235 -10.66 43.24 -24.95
CA TRP A 235 -10.47 44.26 -25.98
C TRP A 235 -10.63 43.73 -27.40
N GLY A 236 -11.44 44.40 -28.20
CA GLY A 236 -11.69 44.09 -29.61
C GLY A 236 -10.44 44.25 -30.49
N PRO A 237 -10.49 43.83 -31.77
CA PRO A 237 -9.34 43.87 -32.66
C PRO A 237 -8.85 45.30 -32.95
N GLY A 238 -7.79 45.71 -32.25
CA GLY A 238 -7.18 47.06 -32.36
C GLY A 238 -7.36 47.94 -31.13
N GLU A 239 -8.24 47.55 -30.20
CA GLU A 239 -8.58 48.32 -29.00
C GLU A 239 -7.61 48.01 -27.83
N PRO A 240 -7.39 48.93 -26.87
CA PRO A 240 -7.86 50.32 -26.87
C PRO A 240 -7.03 51.20 -27.81
N ASN A 241 -7.66 52.15 -28.52
CA ASN A 241 -7.04 52.94 -29.59
C ASN A 241 -7.13 54.48 -29.44
N GLY A 242 -8.14 54.99 -28.71
CA GLY A 242 -8.51 56.40 -28.65
C GLY A 242 -7.69 57.27 -27.67
N ARG A 243 -6.81 56.64 -26.87
CA ARG A 243 -5.83 57.32 -25.98
C ARG A 243 -6.55 58.27 -25.00
N THR A 244 -5.88 59.37 -24.64
CA THR A 244 -6.38 60.46 -23.79
C THR A 244 -7.73 61.07 -24.19
N SER A 245 -8.32 60.70 -25.33
CA SER A 245 -9.66 61.14 -25.75
C SER A 245 -10.80 60.16 -25.43
N GLU A 246 -10.49 58.89 -25.15
CA GLU A 246 -11.46 57.80 -24.96
C GLU A 246 -11.06 56.96 -23.73
N ASN A 247 -11.59 57.32 -22.56
CA ASN A 247 -11.07 56.86 -21.25
C ASN A 247 -12.06 55.93 -20.50
N CYS A 248 -13.10 55.45 -21.17
CA CYS A 248 -14.18 54.64 -20.58
C CYS A 248 -14.49 53.43 -21.47
N GLY A 249 -14.65 52.25 -20.87
CA GLY A 249 -14.88 51.00 -21.59
C GLY A 249 -16.36 50.74 -21.89
N ASP A 250 -16.67 50.46 -23.15
CA ASP A 250 -17.94 49.87 -23.58
C ASP A 250 -17.77 48.48 -24.21
N ILE A 251 -18.86 47.72 -24.31
CA ILE A 251 -18.95 46.49 -25.11
C ILE A 251 -19.67 46.83 -26.42
N LYS A 252 -18.99 46.74 -27.56
CA LYS A 252 -19.57 46.95 -28.89
C LYS A 252 -20.44 45.75 -29.33
N GLN A 253 -21.39 46.01 -30.24
CA GLN A 253 -22.35 45.00 -30.73
C GLN A 253 -21.74 43.96 -31.68
N TYR A 254 -20.71 44.32 -32.45
CA TYR A 254 -20.53 43.81 -33.82
C TYR A 254 -19.76 42.48 -33.96
N ASP A 255 -18.93 42.08 -32.99
CA ASP A 255 -18.00 40.95 -33.15
C ASP A 255 -18.37 39.71 -32.32
N LEU A 256 -18.11 38.52 -32.88
CA LEU A 256 -18.15 37.23 -32.16
C LEU A 256 -16.78 36.95 -31.53
N GLY A 257 -16.53 37.47 -30.33
CA GLY A 257 -15.29 37.13 -29.59
C GLY A 257 -14.94 38.06 -28.45
N LYS A 258 -13.98 38.96 -28.71
CA LYS A 258 -13.58 40.06 -27.84
C LYS A 258 -14.27 41.35 -28.32
N ARG A 259 -14.91 42.09 -27.42
CA ARG A 259 -15.86 43.17 -27.78
C ARG A 259 -15.65 44.48 -27.02
N TRP A 260 -14.71 44.55 -26.06
CA TRP A 260 -14.46 45.79 -25.32
C TRP A 260 -13.80 46.82 -26.22
N ASN A 261 -14.20 48.08 -26.06
CA ASN A 261 -13.67 49.23 -26.77
C ASN A 261 -13.54 50.40 -25.79
N ASP A 262 -12.53 51.24 -25.99
CA ASP A 262 -12.42 52.52 -25.32
C ASP A 262 -13.26 53.56 -26.07
N ALA A 263 -14.09 54.29 -25.35
CA ALA A 263 -14.96 55.32 -25.91
C ALA A 263 -14.85 56.63 -25.11
N ASN A 264 -15.08 57.76 -25.79
CA ASN A 264 -15.22 59.05 -25.14
C ASN A 264 -16.36 58.99 -24.11
N CYS A 265 -16.04 59.13 -22.82
CA CYS A 265 -16.95 58.95 -21.69
C CYS A 265 -18.27 59.76 -21.77
N ASN A 266 -18.34 60.78 -22.63
CA ASN A 266 -19.51 61.64 -22.83
C ASN A 266 -20.54 61.08 -23.82
N ILE A 267 -20.22 60.05 -24.63
CA ILE A 267 -21.19 59.45 -25.55
C ILE A 267 -22.35 58.82 -24.77
N LYS A 268 -23.55 58.83 -25.36
CA LYS A 268 -24.74 58.25 -24.72
C LYS A 268 -25.08 56.89 -25.32
N VAL A 269 -24.63 55.84 -24.64
CA VAL A 269 -24.94 54.43 -24.92
C VAL A 269 -25.72 53.81 -23.75
N CYS A 270 -26.12 52.54 -23.87
CA CYS A 270 -26.76 51.83 -22.76
C CYS A 270 -25.71 51.49 -21.68
N TRP A 271 -26.09 50.87 -20.57
CA TRP A 271 -25.14 50.40 -19.55
C TRP A 271 -25.65 49.14 -18.84
N THR A 272 -24.71 48.38 -18.26
CA THR A 272 -25.05 47.25 -17.37
C THR A 272 -24.57 47.55 -15.95
N CYS A 273 -25.52 47.54 -15.00
CA CYS A 273 -25.21 47.53 -13.58
C CYS A 273 -25.05 46.10 -13.07
N GLU A 274 -24.12 45.87 -12.14
CA GLU A 274 -23.95 44.62 -11.42
C GLU A 274 -24.06 44.83 -9.90
N LYS A 275 -24.70 43.88 -9.22
CA LYS A 275 -24.76 43.76 -7.77
C LYS A 275 -24.38 42.33 -7.38
N LYS A 276 -23.21 42.14 -6.75
CA LYS A 276 -22.81 40.83 -6.20
C LYS A 276 -23.86 40.37 -5.17
N VAL A 277 -24.24 39.10 -5.20
CA VAL A 277 -25.06 38.48 -4.14
C VAL A 277 -24.12 37.96 -3.07
N SER A 278 -24.19 38.53 -1.88
CA SER A 278 -23.43 38.03 -0.72
C SER A 278 -23.90 36.62 -0.33
N PRO A 279 -22.98 35.69 -0.01
CA PRO A 279 -23.32 34.43 0.67
C PRO A 279 -23.89 34.65 2.08
#